data_AF-A0A7D5HYZ5-F1
#
_entry.id   AF-A0A7D5HYZ5-F1
#
_cell.length_a   1.000
_cell.length_b   1.000
_cell.length_c   1.000
_cell.angle_alpha   90.00
_cell.angle_beta   90.00
_cell.angle_gamma   90.00
#
_symmetry.space_group_name_H-M   'P 1'
#
loop_
_entity.id
_entity.type
_entity.pdbx_description
1 polymer ?
#
loop_
_entity_poly.entity_id
_entity_poly.type
_entity_poly.pdbx_seq_one_letter_code
_entity_poly.pdbx_strand_id
1 'polypeptide(L)' 'MSRASRSDGEGDDDATLARLVDVDLTLSELITLTERVDWRDVPGISSAEAAAWNARLVDAREDVLNRVPDAEEGGGR' A
#
# COMPACT_ATOMS: atom_id res chain seq x y z
N MET A 1 -38.62 -0.67 24.14
CA MET A 1 -37.31 -0.03 24.38
C MET A 1 -36.46 -0.25 23.15
N SER A 2 -36.20 0.80 22.39
CA SER A 2 -35.41 0.75 21.17
C SER A 2 -33.93 0.63 21.51
N ARG A 3 -33.28 -0.44 21.05
CA ARG A 3 -31.85 -0.42 20.77
C ARG A 3 -31.68 -1.00 19.38
N ALA A 4 -31.46 -0.10 18.42
CA ALA A 4 -31.11 -0.46 17.07
C ALA A 4 -29.84 -1.32 17.13
N SER A 5 -29.92 -2.55 16.65
CA SER A 5 -28.75 -3.37 16.36
C SER A 5 -28.05 -2.74 15.16
N ARG A 6 -27.10 -1.83 15.42
CA ARG A 6 -25.98 -1.64 14.50
C ARG A 6 -25.00 -2.76 14.77
N SER A 7 -24.90 -3.71 13.85
CA SER A 7 -23.70 -4.51 13.70
C SER A 7 -23.26 -4.34 12.25
N ASP A 8 -22.83 -3.12 11.94
CA ASP A 8 -22.15 -2.71 10.71
C ASP A 8 -20.74 -3.32 10.64
N GLY A 9 -20.63 -4.66 10.70
CA GLY A 9 -19.35 -5.37 10.58
C GLY A 9 -18.92 -5.62 9.14
N GLU A 10 -19.87 -5.67 8.21
CA GLU A 10 -19.62 -6.06 6.80
C GLU A 10 -18.94 -4.96 5.97
N GLY A 11 -18.88 -3.71 6.47
CA GLY A 11 -18.40 -2.56 5.69
C GLY A 11 -17.00 -2.07 6.06
N ASP A 12 -16.47 -2.46 7.21
CA ASP A 12 -15.17 -1.93 7.69
C ASP A 12 -14.00 -2.67 7.03
N ASP A 13 -14.14 -3.98 6.83
CA ASP A 13 -13.14 -4.79 6.14
C ASP A 13 -13.05 -4.41 4.65
N ASP A 14 -14.19 -4.32 3.93
CA ASP A 14 -14.21 -3.94 2.51
C ASP A 14 -13.66 -2.52 2.27
N ALA A 15 -14.04 -1.56 3.12
CA ALA A 15 -13.48 -0.21 3.06
C ALA A 15 -11.98 -0.17 3.41
N THR A 16 -11.51 -1.07 4.26
CA THR A 16 -10.09 -1.20 4.61
C THR A 16 -9.30 -1.84 3.45
N LEU A 17 -9.86 -2.86 2.80
CA LEU A 17 -9.28 -3.47 1.60
C LEU A 17 -9.16 -2.48 0.46
N ALA A 18 -10.24 -1.74 0.17
CA ALA A 18 -10.23 -0.70 -0.86
C ALA A 18 -9.14 0.35 -0.60
N ARG A 19 -8.97 0.78 0.65
CA ARG A 19 -7.88 1.69 1.04
C ARG A 19 -6.49 1.07 0.89
N LEU A 20 -6.30 -0.20 1.23
CA LEU A 20 -5.02 -0.89 1.07
C LEU A 20 -4.64 -1.01 -0.41
N VAL A 21 -5.62 -1.31 -1.28
CA VAL A 21 -5.43 -1.34 -2.75
C VAL A 21 -5.04 0.04 -3.26
N ASP A 22 -5.75 1.11 -2.85
CA ASP A 22 -5.41 2.48 -3.25
C ASP A 22 -3.99 2.87 -2.80
N VAL A 23 -3.58 2.44 -1.60
CA VAL A 23 -2.24 2.70 -1.08
C VAL A 23 -1.17 1.91 -1.86
N ASP A 24 -1.40 0.64 -2.21
CA ASP A 24 -0.47 -0.15 -3.04
C ASP A 24 -0.28 0.49 -4.44
N LEU A 25 -1.38 0.94 -5.05
CA LEU A 25 -1.32 1.65 -6.34
C LEU A 25 -0.48 2.92 -6.24
N THR A 26 -0.73 3.72 -5.20
CA THR A 26 0.01 4.98 -4.95
C THR A 26 1.50 4.72 -4.71
N LEU A 27 1.84 3.68 -3.93
CA LEU A 27 3.24 3.29 -3.68
C LEU A 27 3.91 2.79 -4.95
N SER A 28 3.21 1.98 -5.76
CA SER A 28 3.72 1.49 -7.05
C SER A 28 4.04 2.63 -8.02
N GLU A 29 3.17 3.63 -8.10
CA GLU A 29 3.42 4.83 -8.90
C GLU A 29 4.61 5.63 -8.36
N LEU A 30 4.70 5.82 -7.05
CA LEU A 30 5.79 6.58 -6.42
C LEU A 30 7.15 5.90 -6.61
N ILE A 31 7.23 4.57 -6.48
CA ILE A 31 8.45 3.79 -6.76
C ILE A 31 8.86 4.00 -8.22
N THR A 32 7.91 3.83 -9.16
CA THR A 32 8.16 4.01 -10.59
C THR A 32 8.68 5.42 -10.91
N LEU A 33 8.13 6.46 -10.27
CA LEU A 33 8.62 7.84 -10.43
C LEU A 33 10.02 8.01 -9.86
N THR A 34 10.28 7.46 -8.67
CA THR A 34 11.57 7.54 -7.98
C THR A 34 12.69 6.87 -8.78
N GLU A 35 12.40 5.77 -9.48
CA GLU A 35 13.35 5.07 -10.35
C GLU A 35 13.67 5.83 -11.64
N ARG A 36 12.77 6.72 -12.11
CA ARG A 36 12.96 7.53 -13.31
C ARG A 36 13.75 8.82 -13.06
N VAL A 37 13.90 9.22 -11.79
CA VAL A 37 14.64 10.42 -11.42
C VAL A 37 16.14 10.15 -11.53
N ASP A 38 16.86 10.98 -12.30
CA ASP A 38 18.31 11.00 -12.23
C ASP A 38 18.74 11.77 -10.97
N TRP A 39 19.00 11.01 -9.90
CA TRP A 39 19.41 11.57 -8.61
C TRP A 39 20.75 12.31 -8.65
N ARG A 40 21.53 12.18 -9.74
CA ARG A 40 22.76 12.97 -9.92
C ARG A 40 22.47 14.44 -10.23
N ASP A 41 21.30 14.72 -10.81
CA ASP A 41 20.87 16.06 -11.18
C ASP A 41 20.11 16.77 -10.05
N VAL A 42 19.85 16.08 -8.93
CA VAL A 42 19.16 16.63 -7.76
C VAL A 42 20.17 17.22 -6.78
N PRO A 43 20.25 18.56 -6.64
CA PRO A 43 21.22 19.17 -5.73
C PRO A 43 20.89 18.82 -4.27
N GLY A 44 21.91 18.42 -3.51
CA GLY A 44 21.78 18.17 -2.08
C GLY A 44 21.25 16.79 -1.69
N ILE A 45 20.90 15.93 -2.64
CA ILE A 45 20.58 14.52 -2.38
C ILE A 45 21.70 13.65 -2.94
N SER A 46 22.21 12.73 -2.12
CA SER A 46 23.19 11.75 -2.59
C SER A 46 22.50 10.56 -3.24
N SER A 47 23.18 9.88 -4.18
CA SER A 47 22.66 8.64 -4.78
C SER A 47 22.41 7.54 -3.74
N ALA A 48 23.21 7.51 -2.67
CA ALA A 48 23.04 6.56 -1.57
C ALA A 48 21.77 6.85 -0.75
N GLU A 49 21.48 8.14 -0.52
CA GLU A 49 20.26 8.56 0.15
C GLU A 49 19.02 8.25 -0.69
N ALA A 50 19.06 8.55 -1.99
CA ALA A 50 17.98 8.19 -2.91
C ALA A 50 17.74 6.67 -2.94
N ALA A 51 18.80 5.87 -2.97
CA ALA A 51 18.69 4.40 -2.90
C ALA A 51 18.05 3.93 -1.58
N ALA A 52 18.40 4.55 -0.45
CA ALA A 52 17.80 4.24 0.85
C ALA A 52 16.30 4.60 0.90
N TRP A 53 15.89 5.68 0.23
CA TRP A 53 14.48 6.04 0.11
C TRP A 53 13.72 5.03 -0.77
N ASN A 54 14.29 4.60 -1.89
CA ASN A 54 13.66 3.60 -2.75
C ASN A 54 13.49 2.26 -2.02
N ALA A 55 14.50 1.82 -1.26
CA ALA A 55 14.39 0.61 -0.44
C ALA A 55 13.21 0.69 0.56
N ARG A 56 13.07 1.83 1.26
CA ARG A 56 11.96 2.04 2.20
C ARG A 56 10.60 2.06 1.52
N LEU A 57 10.50 2.56 0.29
CA LEU A 57 9.25 2.54 -0.49
C LEU A 57 8.86 1.11 -0.89
N VAL A 58 9.85 0.30 -1.29
CA VAL A 58 9.64 -1.12 -1.59
C VAL A 58 9.19 -1.87 -0.32
N ASP A 59 9.89 -1.70 0.80
CA ASP A 59 9.52 -2.32 2.08
C ASP A 59 8.09 -1.92 2.50
N ALA A 60 7.75 -0.63 2.37
CA ALA A 60 6.40 -0.14 2.70
C ALA A 60 5.31 -0.74 1.81
N ARG A 61 5.63 -1.04 0.55
CA ARG A 61 4.71 -1.73 -0.36
C ARG A 61 4.51 -3.18 0.04
N GLU A 62 5.57 -3.89 0.40
CA GLU A 62 5.47 -5.27 0.90
C GLU A 62 4.63 -5.35 2.17
N ASP A 63 4.78 -4.38 3.08
CA ASP A 63 3.95 -4.25 4.27
C ASP A 63 2.45 -4.08 3.95
N VAL A 64 2.13 -3.34 2.88
CA VAL A 64 0.74 -3.14 2.43
C VAL A 64 0.20 -4.43 1.81
N LEU A 65 0.98 -5.09 0.95
CA LEU A 65 0.60 -6.35 0.33
C LEU A 65 0.38 -7.46 1.36
N ASN A 66 1.20 -7.52 2.41
CA ASN A 66 1.03 -8.48 3.50
C ASN A 66 -0.19 -8.18 4.40
N ARG A 67 -0.73 -6.96 4.34
CA ARG A 67 -1.97 -6.57 5.04
C ARG A 67 -3.21 -6.79 4.20
N VAL A 68 -3.08 -6.97 2.89
CA VAL A 68 -4.18 -7.42 2.05
C VAL A 68 -4.34 -8.91 2.32
N PRO A 69 -5.38 -9.35 3.04
CA PRO A 69 -5.65 -10.77 3.19
C PRO A 69 -5.76 -11.38 1.79
N ASP A 70 -5.12 -12.53 1.58
CA ASP A 70 -5.43 -13.40 0.44
C ASP A 70 -6.97 -13.50 0.40
N ALA A 71 -7.57 -13.00 -0.68
CA ALA A 71 -8.96 -13.24 -0.95
C ALA A 71 -9.06 -14.76 -1.14
N GLU A 72 -9.35 -15.47 -0.06
CA GLU A 72 -9.45 -16.93 0.00
C GLU A 72 -10.12 -17.41 -1.29
N GLU A 73 -9.37 -18.19 -2.07
CA GLU A 73 -9.91 -18.98 -3.16
C GLU A 73 -11.04 -19.82 -2.58
N GLY A 74 -12.27 -19.32 -2.71
CA GLY A 74 -13.50 -20.10 -2.65
C GLY A 74 -13.56 -21.05 -3.85
N GLY A 75 -12.63 -21.99 -3.91
CA GLY A 75 -12.46 -23.01 -4.94
C GLY A 75 -12.70 -24.40 -4.37
N GLY A 76 -13.79 -24.57 -3.63
CA GLY A 76 -14.26 -25.91 -3.26
C GLY A 76 -14.65 -26.71 -4.50
N ARG A 77 -14.05 -27.89 -4.66
CA ARG A 77 -14.66 -29.04 -5.32
C ARG A 77 -14.10 -30.34 -4.77
#